data_AF-A0A9Q8V5Z1-F1
#
_entry.id   AF-A0A9Q8V5Z1-F1
#
_cell.length_a   1.000
_cell.length_b   1.000
_cell.length_c   1.000
_cell.angle_alpha   90.00
_cell.angle_beta   90.00
_cell.angle_gamma   90.00
#
_symmetry.space_group_name_H-M   'P 1'
#
loop_
_entity.id
_entity.type
_entity.pdbx_description
1 polymer ?
#
loop_
_entity_poly.entity_id
_entity_poly.type
_entity_poly.pdbx_seq_one_letter_code
_entity_poly.pdbx_strand_id
1 'polypeptide(L)'
;MSLSHPLEFHCPGWHDEGRTPVVDGKYYDRATGEVRLAADGDHQEYIGPPAVDIIVRSQHIDTVQCAYRASRPFPMETLLCHIMKVVKERTLELDSVIATPFAIRIILSHELTPDQFSEIALDMANGVWDDADCRTRD
;
A
#
# COMPACT_ATOMS: atom_id res chain seq x y z
N MET A 1 9.34 -16.32 -14.59
CA MET A 1 7.97 -15.78 -14.71
C MET A 1 7.45 -15.65 -13.30
N SER A 2 7.41 -14.44 -12.75
CA SER A 2 6.80 -14.20 -11.45
C SER A 2 5.30 -14.47 -11.60
N LEU A 3 4.75 -15.38 -10.79
CA LEU A 3 3.31 -15.56 -10.68
C LEU A 3 2.78 -14.32 -9.96
N SER A 4 2.29 -13.34 -10.72
CA SER A 4 1.57 -12.19 -10.16
C SER A 4 0.36 -12.69 -9.38
N HIS A 5 0.09 -12.11 -8.21
CA HIS A 5 -1.02 -12.54 -7.37
C HIS A 5 -2.35 -12.38 -8.16
N PRO A 6 -3.31 -13.32 -8.10
CA PRO A 6 -4.49 -13.31 -8.99
C PRO A 6 -5.39 -12.07 -8.83
N LEU A 7 -5.31 -11.39 -7.69
CA LEU A 7 -6.05 -10.16 -7.39
C LEU A 7 -5.20 -8.88 -7.55
N GLU A 8 -3.94 -9.00 -7.93
CA GLU A 8 -3.07 -7.86 -8.16
C GLU A 8 -3.51 -7.07 -9.40
N PHE A 9 -3.58 -5.75 -9.27
CA PHE A 9 -3.75 -4.86 -10.39
C PHE A 9 -2.44 -4.66 -11.14
N HIS A 10 -2.52 -4.52 -12.45
CA HIS A 10 -1.40 -3.96 -13.20
C HIS A 10 -1.25 -2.47 -12.85
N CYS A 11 -0.21 -2.14 -12.09
CA CYS A 11 0.17 -0.76 -11.83
C CYS A 11 1.39 -0.37 -12.67
N PRO A 12 1.25 0.58 -13.61
CA PRO A 12 2.40 1.09 -14.33
C PRO A 12 3.32 1.86 -13.38
N GLY A 13 4.56 2.04 -13.81
CA GLY A 13 5.43 3.06 -13.25
C GLY A 13 4.78 4.43 -13.28
N TRP A 14 5.12 5.28 -12.32
CA TRP A 14 4.64 6.65 -12.26
C TRP A 14 5.80 7.61 -12.08
N HIS A 15 5.93 8.53 -13.02
CA HIS A 15 6.90 9.61 -12.95
C HIS A 15 6.37 10.69 -11.99
N ASP A 16 7.13 10.96 -10.94
CA ASP A 16 6.76 11.89 -9.87
C ASP A 16 6.63 13.35 -10.33
N GLU A 17 7.65 13.90 -11.00
CA GLU A 17 7.66 15.28 -11.48
C GLU A 17 6.68 15.46 -12.64
N GLY A 18 6.76 14.60 -13.65
CA GLY A 18 5.88 14.61 -14.83
C GLY A 18 4.42 14.27 -14.51
N ARG A 19 4.14 13.69 -13.34
CA ARG A 19 2.82 13.22 -12.88
C ARG A 19 2.07 12.46 -13.97
N THR A 20 2.76 11.48 -14.56
CA THR A 20 2.27 10.70 -15.70
C THR A 20 2.75 9.26 -15.58
N PRO A 21 2.03 8.29 -16.19
CA PRO A 21 2.52 6.92 -16.27
C PRO A 21 3.84 6.84 -17.03
N VAL A 22 4.69 5.93 -16.56
CA VAL A 22 5.86 5.42 -17.28
C VAL A 22 5.44 4.13 -17.99
N VAL A 23 5.59 4.08 -19.30
CA VAL A 23 5.28 2.94 -20.15
C VAL A 23 6.49 2.65 -21.01
N ASP A 24 6.97 1.39 -20.99
CA ASP A 24 8.18 0.96 -21.70
C ASP A 24 9.41 1.85 -21.40
N GLY A 25 9.55 2.26 -20.14
CA GLY A 25 10.64 3.15 -19.69
C GLY A 25 10.56 4.56 -20.26
N LYS A 26 9.39 5.00 -20.73
CA LYS A 26 9.14 6.32 -21.30
C LYS A 26 7.97 7.02 -20.64
N TYR A 27 7.98 8.33 -20.64
CA TYR A 27 6.90 9.15 -20.12
C TYR A 27 6.61 10.34 -21.02
N TYR A 28 5.42 10.91 -20.90
CA TYR A 28 5.01 12.10 -21.64
C TYR A 28 5.31 13.37 -20.83
N ASP A 29 6.29 14.17 -21.28
CA ASP A 29 6.58 15.47 -20.68
C ASP A 29 5.51 16.49 -21.11
N ARG A 30 4.65 16.88 -20.16
CA ARG A 30 3.54 17.80 -20.41
C ARG A 30 4.00 19.23 -20.71
N ALA A 31 5.20 19.63 -20.27
CA ALA A 31 5.70 20.97 -20.49
C ALA A 31 6.18 21.17 -21.93
N THR A 32 6.77 20.12 -22.52
CA THR A 32 7.34 20.16 -23.88
C THR A 32 6.48 19.46 -24.92
N GLY A 33 5.59 18.56 -24.51
CA GLY A 33 4.79 17.72 -25.41
C GLY A 33 5.56 16.54 -26.00
N GLU A 34 6.77 16.27 -25.53
CA GLU A 34 7.63 15.21 -26.04
C GLU A 34 7.55 13.94 -25.18
N VAL A 35 7.81 12.79 -25.80
CA VAL A 35 8.00 11.53 -25.09
C VAL A 35 9.48 11.40 -24.75
N ARG A 36 9.80 11.24 -23.46
CA ARG A 36 11.16 11.14 -22.94
C ARG A 36 11.40 9.78 -22.30
N LEU A 37 12.66 9.36 -22.25
CA LEU A 37 13.03 8.20 -21.45
C LEU A 37 12.93 8.59 -19.97
N ALA A 38 12.33 7.72 -19.17
CA ALA A 38 12.28 7.88 -17.72
C ALA A 38 13.71 7.96 -17.19
N ALA A 39 14.60 7.03 -17.56
CA ALA A 39 15.99 6.98 -17.11
C ALA A 39 16.82 8.28 -17.31
N ASP A 40 16.36 9.20 -18.17
CA ASP A 40 17.03 10.48 -18.41
C ASP A 40 16.59 11.52 -17.35
N GLY A 41 17.18 11.45 -16.15
CA GLY A 41 16.97 12.45 -15.09
C GLY A 41 17.05 11.89 -13.67
N ASP A 42 17.21 12.78 -12.68
CA ASP A 42 17.18 12.44 -11.24
C ASP A 42 15.73 12.38 -10.75
N HIS A 43 14.96 11.44 -11.29
CA HIS A 43 13.55 11.24 -10.97
C HIS A 43 13.34 9.87 -10.32
N GLN A 44 12.31 9.75 -9.50
CA GLN A 44 11.98 8.49 -8.84
C GLN A 44 10.68 7.91 -9.41
N GLU A 45 10.73 6.64 -9.80
CA GLU A 45 9.56 5.91 -10.28
C GLU A 45 8.80 5.31 -9.09
N TYR A 46 7.51 5.62 -9.00
CA TYR A 46 6.60 5.09 -7.98
C TYR A 46 5.56 4.15 -8.59
N ILE A 47 4.87 3.38 -7.75
CA ILE A 47 3.69 2.62 -8.17
C ILE A 47 2.58 3.60 -8.55
N GLY A 48 2.19 3.59 -9.82
CA GLY A 48 1.08 4.39 -10.33
C GLY A 48 -0.30 3.81 -10.00
N PRO A 49 -1.37 4.58 -10.25
CA PRO A 49 -2.73 4.08 -10.11
C PRO A 49 -3.04 2.96 -11.13
N PRO A 50 -3.96 2.02 -10.80
CA PRO A 50 -4.78 1.98 -9.59
C PRO A 50 -4.08 1.30 -8.39
N ALA A 51 -3.87 2.04 -7.30
CA ALA A 51 -3.31 1.49 -6.06
C ALA A 51 -4.03 2.08 -4.84
N VAL A 52 -4.05 1.33 -3.73
CA VAL A 52 -4.68 1.73 -2.47
C VAL A 52 -3.60 2.14 -1.47
N ASP A 53 -3.73 3.33 -0.90
CA ASP A 53 -2.84 3.88 0.12
C ASP A 53 -3.22 3.36 1.50
N ILE A 54 -2.35 2.55 2.10
CA ILE A 54 -2.51 2.01 3.45
C ILE A 54 -1.69 2.88 4.41
N ILE A 55 -2.35 3.40 5.43
CA ILE A 55 -1.74 4.18 6.51
C ILE A 55 -2.07 3.51 7.83
N VAL A 56 -1.05 3.07 8.56
CA VAL A 56 -1.17 2.52 9.92
C VAL A 56 -0.52 3.49 10.88
N ARG A 57 -1.21 3.81 11.97
CA ARG A 57 -0.69 4.64 13.07
C ARG A 57 -1.06 4.02 14.40
N SER A 58 -0.35 4.41 15.45
CA SER A 58 -0.74 4.13 16.82
C SER A 58 -1.05 5.41 17.56
N GLN A 59 -1.98 5.34 18.52
CA GLN A 59 -2.25 6.40 19.48
C GLN A 59 -1.83 6.03 20.91
N HIS A 60 -1.28 4.82 21.12
CA HIS A 60 -0.73 4.43 22.42
C HIS A 60 0.53 5.25 22.74
N ILE A 61 0.75 5.57 24.02
CA ILE A 61 1.77 6.55 24.43
C ILE A 61 3.19 6.21 23.93
N ASP A 62 3.55 4.92 23.93
CA ASP A 62 4.88 4.46 23.52
C ASP A 62 5.07 4.39 22.00
N THR A 63 3.98 4.45 21.23
CA THR A 63 3.99 4.31 19.76
C THR A 63 3.26 5.43 19.04
N VAL A 64 2.92 6.53 19.71
CA VAL A 64 2.19 7.67 19.11
C VAL A 64 2.95 8.33 17.94
N GLN A 65 4.28 8.24 17.97
CA GLN A 65 5.17 8.69 16.89
C GLN A 65 5.27 7.69 15.73
N CYS A 66 4.79 6.46 15.90
CA CYS A 66 4.90 5.41 14.90
C CYS A 66 3.84 5.60 13.81
N ALA A 67 4.30 5.65 12.57
CA ALA A 67 3.46 5.68 11.38
C ALA A 67 4.09 4.82 10.30
N TYR A 68 3.26 4.03 9.63
CA TYR A 68 3.64 3.26 8.46
C TYR A 68 2.72 3.63 7.31
N ARG A 69 3.27 3.75 6.11
CA ARG A 69 2.51 4.07 4.91
C ARG A 69 3.03 3.29 3.71
N ALA A 70 2.12 2.72 2.94
CA ALA A 70 2.43 1.93 1.77
C ALA A 70 1.33 2.03 0.72
N SER A 71 1.69 2.03 -0.56
CA SER A 71 0.73 1.91 -1.67
C SER A 71 0.73 0.47 -2.18
N ARG A 72 -0.45 -0.14 -2.33
CA ARG A 72 -0.58 -1.54 -2.75
C ARG A 72 -1.51 -1.70 -3.95
N PRO A 73 -1.10 -2.47 -4.98
CA PRO A 73 -1.84 -2.65 -6.22
C PRO A 73 -2.92 -3.74 -6.06
N PHE A 74 -3.84 -3.58 -5.11
CA PHE A 74 -4.89 -4.56 -4.84
C PHE A 74 -6.24 -3.87 -4.61
N PRO A 75 -7.36 -4.58 -4.82
CA PRO A 75 -8.67 -4.11 -4.41
C PRO A 75 -8.67 -3.75 -2.92
N MET A 76 -9.37 -2.66 -2.59
CA MET A 76 -9.50 -2.20 -1.20
C MET A 76 -10.05 -3.31 -0.30
N GLU A 77 -11.05 -4.06 -0.78
CA GLU A 77 -11.71 -5.12 -0.02
C GLU A 77 -10.73 -6.26 0.32
N THR A 78 -9.84 -6.61 -0.60
CA THR A 78 -8.81 -7.64 -0.40
C THR A 78 -7.82 -7.19 0.67
N LEU A 79 -7.33 -5.95 0.59
CA LEU A 79 -6.41 -5.40 1.58
C LEU A 79 -7.08 -5.27 2.95
N LEU A 80 -8.30 -4.73 3.00
CA LEU A 80 -9.04 -4.58 4.25
C LEU A 80 -9.33 -5.94 4.90
N CYS A 81 -9.70 -6.95 4.12
CA CYS A 81 -9.92 -8.30 4.63
C CYS A 81 -8.66 -8.88 5.28
N HIS A 82 -7.52 -8.80 4.60
CA HIS A 82 -6.24 -9.26 5.12
C HIS A 82 -5.83 -8.49 6.40
N ILE A 83 -5.93 -7.16 6.39
CA ILE A 83 -5.65 -6.32 7.55
C ILE A 83 -6.52 -6.73 8.75
N MET A 84 -7.81 -6.93 8.55
CA MET A 84 -8.72 -7.32 9.63
C MET A 84 -8.45 -8.74 10.14
N LYS A 85 -7.91 -9.63 9.30
CA LYS A 85 -7.39 -10.95 9.72
C LYS A 85 -6.19 -10.79 10.66
N VAL A 86 -5.21 -9.95 10.30
CA VAL A 86 -4.05 -9.64 11.17
C VAL A 86 -4.51 -9.06 12.51
N VAL A 87 -5.45 -8.09 12.49
CA VAL A 87 -6.04 -7.50 13.72
C VAL A 87 -6.63 -8.59 14.61
N LYS A 88 -7.40 -9.51 14.03
CA LYS A 88 -8.04 -10.60 14.77
C LYS A 88 -7.03 -11.60 15.34
N GLU A 89 -6.08 -12.04 14.53
CA GLU A 89 -5.08 -13.05 14.91
C GLU A 89 -4.12 -12.55 15.98
N ARG A 90 -3.76 -11.26 15.92
CA ARG A 90 -2.91 -10.60 16.91
C ARG A 90 -3.72 -9.98 18.06
N THR A 91 -5.05 -10.11 18.07
CA THR A 91 -5.96 -9.54 19.08
C THR A 91 -5.71 -8.05 19.35
N LEU A 92 -5.52 -7.28 18.29
CA LEU A 92 -5.18 -5.85 18.40
C LEU A 92 -6.41 -5.01 18.76
N GLU A 93 -6.16 -4.00 19.57
CA GLU A 93 -7.15 -2.96 19.84
C GLU A 93 -7.09 -1.87 18.78
N LEU A 94 -8.25 -1.59 18.19
CA LEU A 94 -8.44 -0.56 17.19
C LEU A 94 -9.16 0.63 17.81
N ASP A 95 -8.64 1.82 17.56
CA ASP A 95 -9.39 3.05 17.78
C ASP A 95 -10.37 3.29 16.64
N SER A 96 -9.84 3.28 15.42
CA SER A 96 -10.62 3.61 14.23
C SER A 96 -10.04 2.98 12.97
N VAL A 97 -10.94 2.67 12.04
CA VAL A 97 -10.63 2.22 10.68
C VAL A 97 -11.45 3.03 9.70
N ILE A 98 -10.79 3.62 8.71
CA ILE A 98 -11.42 4.34 7.61
C ILE A 98 -10.98 3.68 6.31
N ALA A 99 -11.91 3.09 5.58
CA ALA A 99 -11.66 2.48 4.28
C ALA A 99 -12.43 3.22 3.18
N THR A 100 -11.70 3.59 2.14
CA THR A 100 -12.22 4.24 0.92
C THR A 100 -11.66 3.50 -0.28
N PRO A 101 -12.23 3.64 -1.49
CA PRO A 101 -11.74 2.94 -2.69
C PRO A 101 -10.25 3.13 -2.99
N PHE A 102 -9.61 4.18 -2.48
CA PHE A 102 -8.22 4.52 -2.76
C PHE A 102 -7.32 4.56 -1.53
N ALA A 103 -7.87 4.42 -0.32
CA ALA A 103 -7.08 4.51 0.90
C ALA A 103 -7.72 3.77 2.07
N ILE A 104 -6.88 3.13 2.87
CA ILE A 104 -7.22 2.51 4.15
C ILE A 104 -6.38 3.19 5.24
N ARG A 105 -7.03 3.67 6.29
CA ARG A 105 -6.38 4.24 7.48
C ARG A 105 -6.77 3.43 8.70
N ILE A 106 -5.78 2.99 9.46
CA ILE A 106 -5.96 2.21 10.68
C ILE A 106 -5.23 2.92 11.81
N ILE A 107 -5.95 3.20 12.89
CA ILE A 107 -5.40 3.74 14.12
C ILE A 107 -5.48 2.64 15.18
N LEU A 108 -4.33 2.16 15.60
CA LEU A 108 -4.17 1.19 16.69
C LEU A 108 -4.18 1.92 18.03
N SER A 109 -4.88 1.37 19.02
CA SER A 109 -4.83 1.82 20.42
C SER A 109 -4.12 0.83 21.34
N HIS A 110 -3.57 -0.24 20.78
CA HIS A 110 -2.95 -1.34 21.50
C HIS A 110 -1.57 -0.97 22.06
N GLU A 111 -1.24 -1.48 23.24
CA GLU A 111 0.09 -1.36 23.84
C GLU A 111 1.09 -2.21 23.04
N LEU A 112 1.98 -1.54 22.31
CA LEU A 112 3.00 -2.15 21.45
C LEU A 112 4.33 -1.44 21.66
N THR A 113 5.42 -2.15 21.46
CA THR A 113 6.74 -1.53 21.23
C THR A 113 6.86 -1.04 19.79
N PRO A 114 7.78 -0.11 19.48
CA PRO A 114 8.02 0.35 18.10
C PRO A 114 8.38 -0.78 17.12
N ASP A 115 9.11 -1.80 17.59
CA ASP A 115 9.48 -2.96 16.78
C ASP A 115 8.25 -3.82 16.46
N GLN A 116 7.39 -4.08 17.46
CA GLN A 116 6.13 -4.81 17.25
C GLN A 116 5.19 -4.05 16.32
N PHE A 117 5.07 -2.73 16.49
CA PHE A 117 4.31 -1.89 15.57
C PHE A 117 4.83 -2.05 14.14
N SER A 118 6.15 -2.02 13.95
CA SER A 118 6.77 -2.11 12.63
C SER A 118 6.52 -3.47 11.98
N GLU A 119 6.65 -4.56 12.74
CA GLU A 119 6.32 -5.92 12.28
C GLU A 119 4.85 -6.02 11.86
N ILE A 120 3.93 -5.58 12.71
CA ILE A 120 2.49 -5.65 12.47
C ILE A 120 2.10 -4.81 11.25
N ALA A 121 2.62 -3.58 11.14
CA ALA A 121 2.29 -2.70 10.03
C ALA A 121 2.86 -3.22 8.70
N LEU A 122 4.05 -3.85 8.73
CA LEU A 122 4.61 -4.53 7.57
C LEU A 122 3.75 -5.72 7.15
N ASP A 123 3.29 -6.52 8.10
CA ASP A 123 2.41 -7.66 7.86
C ASP A 123 1.07 -7.20 7.26
N MET A 124 0.40 -6.24 7.90
CA MET A 124 -0.84 -5.62 7.39
C MET A 124 -0.75 -5.14 5.94
N ALA A 125 0.41 -4.61 5.52
CA ALA A 125 0.59 -4.07 4.18
C ALA A 125 1.16 -5.07 3.15
N ASN A 126 1.82 -6.14 3.59
CA ASN A 126 2.55 -7.05 2.70
C ASN A 126 2.11 -8.51 2.79
N GLY A 127 1.47 -8.95 3.86
CA GLY A 127 1.02 -10.34 3.99
C GLY A 127 0.01 -10.74 2.90
N VAL A 128 -0.68 -9.77 2.27
CA VAL A 128 -1.57 -10.00 1.13
C VAL A 128 -0.89 -10.66 -0.07
N TRP A 129 0.44 -10.50 -0.23
CA TRP A 129 1.18 -11.13 -1.32
C TRP A 129 1.25 -12.65 -1.16
N ASP A 130 1.20 -13.13 0.08
CA ASP A 130 1.29 -14.54 0.43
C ASP A 130 -0.09 -15.20 0.60
N ASP A 131 -1.16 -14.39 0.66
CA ASP A 131 -2.53 -14.82 0.99
C ASP A 131 -3.40 -14.96 -0.29
N ALA A 132 -3.23 -16.08 -1.01
CA ALA A 132 -3.98 -16.35 -2.26
C ALA A 132 -5.48 -16.66 -2.04
N ASP A 133 -5.95 -16.79 -0.79
CA ASP A 133 -7.20 -17.44 -0.42
C ASP A 133 -8.38 -16.51 -0.09
N CYS A 134 -8.24 -15.18 -0.23
CA CYS A 134 -9.27 -14.23 0.23
C CYS A 134 -10.62 -14.25 -0.57
N ARG A 135 -10.89 -15.23 -1.45
CA ARG A 135 -12.14 -15.32 -2.23
C ARG A 135 -12.79 -16.72 -2.32
N THR A 136 -12.61 -17.61 -1.33
CA THR A 136 -13.24 -18.94 -1.37
C THR A 136 -14.17 -19.23 -0.20
N ARG A 137 -15.09 -18.32 0.14
CA ARG A 137 -16.26 -18.65 0.99
C ARG A 137 -17.49 -17.81 0.62
N ASP A 138 -18.17 -18.25 -0.44
CA ASP A 138 -19.62 -18.10 -0.58
C ASP A 138 -20.27 -19.48 -0.34
#